data_AF-A0A642PKM9-F1
#
_entry.id   AF-A0A642PKM9-F1
#
_cell.length_a   1.000
_cell.length_b   1.000
_cell.length_c   1.000
_cell.angle_alpha   90.00
_cell.angle_beta   90.00
_cell.angle_gamma   90.00
#
_symmetry.space_group_name_H-M   'P 1'
#
loop_
_entity.id
_entity.type
_entity.pdbx_description
1 polymer ?
#
loop_
_entity_poly.entity_id
_entity_poly.type
_entity_poly.pdbx_seq_one_letter_code
_entity_poly.pdbx_strand_id
1 'polypeptide(L)'
;MRKLLYTVALFVMASACSTKPESKPYNWEDDLYQRLLTDFCMTESQVKDYIRKYIPDVTDEQMRQWEASKALECMMLDGEKRYFRNAGPNLFRVDSTCYDIKIAKEGTSPSGSEKVNMENLPEIISAVKKEGKAIVAPKRMRVTYTLTVDTNAVPAGKIIRCWLPYPRQDQARQQDVKFISASEPQYTFSSPECRHSTLYMEKRAVEGEPTVFSETFEFTANGEWHNLKPEDVQPYDTTTALYKEYTAEREKHIVFSPRLREVAAKLTAGET
;
A
#
# COMPACT_ATOMS: atom_id res chain seq x y z
N MET A 1 -10.08 -6.55 62.52
CA MET A 1 -9.06 -6.38 61.46
C MET A 1 -8.83 -7.65 60.63
N ARG A 2 -8.64 -8.84 61.24
CA ARG A 2 -8.45 -10.10 60.48
C ARG A 2 -9.63 -10.49 59.57
N LYS A 3 -10.89 -10.34 60.01
CA LYS A 3 -12.08 -10.67 59.19
C LYS A 3 -12.29 -9.72 58.00
N LEU A 4 -11.84 -8.47 58.08
CA LEU A 4 -11.97 -7.48 57.00
C LEU A 4 -10.94 -7.72 55.87
N LEU A 5 -9.75 -8.22 56.24
CA LEU A 5 -8.70 -8.62 55.29
C LEU A 5 -9.11 -9.84 54.44
N TYR A 6 -9.88 -10.80 54.99
CA TYR A 6 -10.36 -11.95 54.22
C TYR A 6 -11.48 -11.58 53.23
N THR A 7 -12.35 -10.62 53.56
CA THR A 7 -13.42 -10.18 52.65
C THR A 7 -12.88 -9.36 51.47
N VAL A 8 -11.82 -8.56 51.70
CA VAL A 8 -11.14 -7.83 50.62
C VAL A 8 -10.34 -8.78 49.72
N ALA A 9 -9.71 -9.81 50.29
CA ALA A 9 -9.00 -10.82 49.50
C ALA A 9 -9.92 -11.66 48.60
N LEU A 10 -11.17 -11.94 49.02
CA LEU A 10 -12.16 -12.65 48.19
C LEU A 10 -12.69 -11.80 47.02
N PHE A 11 -12.83 -10.48 47.21
CA PHE A 11 -13.28 -9.57 46.14
C PHE A 11 -12.19 -9.35 45.06
N VAL A 12 -10.91 -9.38 45.45
CA VAL A 12 -9.78 -9.26 44.50
C VAL A 12 -9.61 -10.55 43.67
N MET A 13 -9.90 -11.72 44.24
CA MET A 13 -9.85 -13.00 43.52
C MET A 13 -11.01 -13.17 42.51
N ALA A 14 -12.17 -12.55 42.75
CA ALA A 14 -13.30 -12.57 41.81
C ALA A 14 -13.08 -11.63 40.60
N SER A 15 -12.39 -10.49 40.77
CA SER A 15 -12.04 -9.58 39.66
C SER A 15 -10.88 -10.09 38.79
N ALA A 16 -10.09 -11.05 39.29
CA ALA A 16 -9.01 -11.70 38.52
C ALA A 16 -9.52 -12.77 37.54
N CYS A 17 -10.80 -13.13 37.62
CA CYS A 17 -11.49 -13.95 36.62
C CYS A 17 -12.30 -13.07 35.64
N SER A 18 -11.70 -11.99 35.15
CA SER A 18 -12.16 -11.42 33.87
C SER A 18 -11.83 -12.45 32.79
N THR A 19 -12.78 -13.33 32.47
CA THR A 19 -12.73 -14.13 31.25
C THR A 19 -12.36 -13.19 30.13
N LYS A 20 -11.22 -13.45 29.48
CA LYS A 20 -10.77 -12.73 28.29
C LYS A 20 -12.00 -12.49 27.42
N PRO A 21 -12.31 -11.26 26.97
CA PRO A 21 -13.26 -11.12 25.89
C PRO A 21 -12.73 -12.02 24.78
N GLU A 22 -13.49 -13.06 24.49
CA GLU A 22 -13.25 -13.96 23.39
C GLU A 22 -12.99 -13.07 22.17
N SER A 23 -11.90 -13.30 21.45
CA SER A 23 -11.64 -12.53 20.24
C SER A 23 -12.89 -12.69 19.37
N LYS A 24 -13.65 -11.60 19.18
CA LYS A 24 -14.86 -11.65 18.36
C LYS A 24 -14.47 -12.36 17.05
N PRO A 25 -15.24 -13.38 16.63
CA PRO A 25 -14.97 -14.00 15.34
C PRO A 25 -14.96 -12.92 14.27
N TYR A 26 -14.12 -13.08 13.25
CA TYR A 26 -14.03 -12.12 12.17
C TYR A 26 -15.42 -11.82 11.59
N ASN A 27 -15.77 -10.54 11.55
CA ASN A 27 -16.99 -10.05 10.95
C ASN A 27 -16.60 -9.08 9.84
N TRP A 28 -17.00 -9.43 8.61
CA TRP A 28 -16.73 -8.60 7.42
C TRP A 28 -17.29 -7.18 7.57
N GLU A 29 -18.47 -7.04 8.17
CA GLU A 29 -19.12 -5.73 8.33
C GLU A 29 -18.34 -4.84 9.31
N ASP A 30 -17.87 -5.40 10.43
CA ASP A 30 -17.06 -4.68 11.40
C ASP A 30 -15.69 -4.26 10.79
N ASP A 31 -15.04 -5.16 10.04
CA ASP A 31 -13.78 -4.88 9.35
C ASP A 31 -13.95 -3.81 8.26
N LEU A 32 -14.99 -3.93 7.42
CA LEU A 32 -15.31 -2.92 6.41
C LEU A 32 -15.56 -1.56 7.07
N TYR A 33 -16.36 -1.52 8.13
CA TYR A 33 -16.64 -0.28 8.84
C TYR A 33 -15.36 0.37 9.40
N GLN A 34 -14.46 -0.40 10.02
CA GLN A 34 -13.17 0.13 10.50
C GLN A 34 -12.27 0.65 9.36
N ARG A 35 -12.26 -0.02 8.21
CA ARG A 35 -11.54 0.46 7.01
C ARG A 35 -12.14 1.76 6.50
N LEU A 36 -13.47 1.87 6.44
CA LEU A 36 -14.15 3.10 6.05
C LEU A 36 -13.82 4.26 7.00
N LEU A 37 -13.79 4.03 8.32
CA LEU A 37 -13.37 5.05 9.28
C LEU A 37 -11.90 5.50 9.07
N THR A 38 -11.04 4.58 8.64
CA THR A 38 -9.63 4.87 8.37
C THR A 38 -9.46 5.66 7.08
N ASP A 39 -10.15 5.25 6.03
CA ASP A 39 -10.09 5.87 4.70
C ASP A 39 -10.81 7.21 4.67
N PHE A 40 -11.99 7.31 5.30
CA PHE A 40 -12.82 8.51 5.39
C PHE A 40 -12.70 9.15 6.78
N CYS A 41 -11.47 9.51 7.14
CA CYS A 41 -11.18 10.11 8.45
C CYS A 41 -11.26 11.65 8.47
N MET A 42 -11.39 12.30 7.31
CA MET A 42 -11.28 13.75 7.21
C MET A 42 -12.64 14.44 7.37
N THR A 43 -12.66 15.54 8.10
CA THR A 43 -13.80 16.46 8.19
C THR A 43 -13.79 17.46 7.04
N GLU A 44 -14.94 18.09 6.77
CA GLU A 44 -15.06 19.15 5.76
C GLU A 44 -14.08 20.31 6.03
N SER A 45 -13.91 20.71 7.29
CA SER A 45 -12.98 21.78 7.67
C SER A 45 -11.55 21.42 7.29
N GLN A 46 -11.10 20.20 7.59
CA GLN A 46 -9.73 19.77 7.28
C GLN A 46 -9.48 19.70 5.77
N VAL A 47 -10.47 19.28 4.98
CA VAL A 47 -10.37 19.31 3.52
C VAL A 47 -10.31 20.74 3.00
N LYS A 48 -11.18 21.63 3.49
CA LYS A 48 -11.13 23.07 3.16
C LYS A 48 -9.80 23.70 3.52
N ASP A 49 -9.20 23.36 4.66
CA ASP A 49 -7.90 23.89 5.07
C ASP A 49 -6.78 23.51 4.10
N TYR A 50 -6.83 22.31 3.51
CA TYR A 50 -5.93 21.97 2.41
C TYR A 50 -6.21 22.81 1.17
N ILE A 51 -7.48 22.92 0.75
CA ILE A 51 -7.89 23.65 -0.46
C ILE A 51 -7.52 25.13 -0.38
N ARG A 52 -7.67 25.76 0.79
CA ARG A 52 -7.33 27.17 1.05
C ARG A 52 -5.87 27.52 0.78
N LYS A 53 -4.98 26.53 0.74
CA LYS A 53 -3.59 26.75 0.31
C LYS A 53 -3.52 27.25 -1.14
N TYR A 54 -4.51 26.95 -1.97
CA TYR A 54 -4.55 27.31 -3.39
C TYR A 54 -5.74 28.21 -3.74
N ILE A 55 -6.88 28.03 -3.05
CA ILE A 55 -8.13 28.79 -3.25
C ILE A 55 -8.55 29.37 -1.88
N PRO A 56 -7.97 30.52 -1.44
CA PRO A 56 -8.15 31.03 -0.08
C PRO A 56 -9.60 31.32 0.33
N ASP A 57 -10.41 31.71 -0.64
CA ASP A 57 -11.81 32.11 -0.55
C ASP A 57 -12.78 31.00 -0.98
N VAL A 58 -12.36 29.72 -0.87
CA VAL A 58 -13.20 28.56 -1.19
C VAL A 58 -14.57 28.64 -0.51
N THR A 59 -15.62 28.47 -1.31
CA THR A 59 -17.02 28.56 -0.89
C THR A 59 -17.64 27.19 -0.64
N ASP A 60 -18.72 27.16 0.14
CA ASP A 60 -19.51 25.93 0.35
C ASP A 60 -20.15 25.44 -0.95
N GLU A 61 -20.42 26.34 -1.89
CA GLU A 61 -20.96 25.98 -3.20
C GLU A 61 -19.94 25.24 -4.05
N GLN A 62 -18.68 25.69 -4.08
CA GLN A 62 -17.60 24.97 -4.75
C GLN A 62 -17.41 23.57 -4.15
N MET A 63 -17.46 23.44 -2.82
CA MET A 63 -17.41 22.14 -2.16
C MET A 63 -18.54 21.22 -2.63
N ARG A 64 -19.79 21.71 -2.66
CA ARG A 64 -20.94 20.94 -3.15
C ARG A 64 -20.78 20.52 -4.61
N GLN A 65 -20.25 21.40 -5.46
CA GLN A 65 -20.00 21.09 -6.87
C GLN A 65 -18.96 19.98 -7.04
N TRP A 66 -17.85 20.04 -6.29
CA TRP A 66 -16.83 19.00 -6.33
C TRP A 66 -17.31 17.67 -5.75
N GLU A 67 -18.19 17.68 -4.75
CA GLU A 67 -18.85 16.46 -4.26
C GLU A 67 -19.79 15.84 -5.30
N ALA A 68 -20.58 16.70 -5.97
CA ALA A 68 -21.53 16.27 -6.99
C ALA A 68 -20.81 15.68 -8.23
N SER A 69 -19.70 16.28 -8.64
CA SER A 69 -18.86 15.79 -9.74
C SER A 69 -17.98 14.59 -9.38
N LYS A 70 -17.93 14.20 -8.10
CA LYS A 70 -17.02 13.18 -7.53
C LYS A 70 -15.54 13.58 -7.56
N ALA A 71 -15.22 14.85 -7.80
CA ALA A 71 -13.86 15.38 -7.65
C ALA A 71 -13.41 15.42 -6.17
N LEU A 72 -14.36 15.62 -5.24
CA LEU A 72 -14.18 15.36 -3.82
C LEU A 72 -14.89 14.07 -3.43
N GLU A 73 -14.10 13.09 -3.00
CA GLU A 73 -14.61 11.82 -2.51
C GLU A 73 -15.04 11.95 -1.04
N CYS A 74 -16.34 11.74 -0.79
CA CYS A 74 -16.96 11.80 0.52
C CYS A 74 -18.06 10.76 0.68
N MET A 75 -18.38 10.44 1.93
CA MET A 75 -19.51 9.58 2.27
C MET A 75 -20.13 9.96 3.63
N MET A 76 -21.30 9.40 3.92
CA MET A 76 -21.93 9.50 5.24
C MET A 76 -21.49 8.30 6.09
N LEU A 77 -20.90 8.57 7.26
CA LEU A 77 -20.54 7.57 8.27
C LEU A 77 -21.13 8.03 9.60
N ASP A 78 -21.94 7.17 10.23
CA ASP A 78 -22.61 7.43 11.52
C ASP A 78 -23.40 8.75 11.58
N GLY A 79 -24.00 9.15 10.45
CA GLY A 79 -24.76 10.39 10.32
C GLY A 79 -23.91 11.64 10.08
N GLU A 80 -22.58 11.51 9.99
CA GLU A 80 -21.66 12.60 9.68
C GLU A 80 -21.07 12.46 8.27
N LYS A 81 -20.93 13.59 7.55
CA LYS A 81 -20.21 13.61 6.28
C LYS A 81 -18.71 13.56 6.55
N ARG A 82 -18.03 12.56 5.98
CA ARG A 82 -16.59 12.39 6.05
C ARG A 82 -15.99 12.30 4.66
N TYR A 83 -14.74 12.75 4.53
CA TYR A 83 -14.00 12.79 3.27
C TYR A 83 -12.85 11.79 3.30
N PHE A 84 -12.54 11.27 2.12
CA PHE A 84 -11.38 10.42 1.94
C PHE A 84 -10.11 11.14 2.40
N ARG A 85 -9.18 10.42 3.00
CA ARG A 85 -7.93 10.94 3.58
C ARG A 85 -7.12 11.82 2.63
N ASN A 86 -7.22 11.57 1.32
CA ASN A 86 -6.56 12.33 0.27
C ASN A 86 -7.50 13.20 -0.58
N ALA A 87 -8.74 13.45 -0.15
CA ALA A 87 -9.74 14.19 -0.92
C ALA A 87 -9.22 15.57 -1.38
N GLY A 88 -8.66 16.37 -0.47
CA GLY A 88 -8.07 17.68 -0.78
C GLY A 88 -6.97 17.60 -1.85
N PRO A 89 -5.88 16.85 -1.64
CA PRO A 89 -4.85 16.66 -2.67
C PRO A 89 -5.36 16.11 -3.99
N ASN A 90 -6.33 15.19 -3.97
CA ASN A 90 -6.87 14.55 -5.16
C ASN A 90 -7.74 15.51 -5.99
N LEU A 91 -8.45 16.44 -5.37
CA LEU A 91 -9.19 17.49 -6.08
C LEU A 91 -8.30 18.19 -7.13
N PHE A 92 -7.09 18.60 -6.73
CA PHE A 92 -6.11 19.26 -7.60
C PHE A 92 -5.42 18.31 -8.60
N ARG A 93 -5.77 17.03 -8.62
CA ARG A 93 -5.32 16.06 -9.64
C ARG A 93 -6.42 15.74 -10.65
N VAL A 94 -7.67 15.74 -10.21
CA VAL A 94 -8.81 15.27 -11.02
C VAL A 94 -9.62 16.40 -11.63
N ASP A 95 -9.75 17.53 -10.93
CA ASP A 95 -10.41 18.72 -11.44
C ASP A 95 -9.40 19.59 -12.19
N SER A 96 -9.64 19.82 -13.48
CA SER A 96 -8.70 20.53 -14.36
C SER A 96 -8.48 21.98 -13.93
N THR A 97 -9.52 22.67 -13.45
CA THR A 97 -9.40 24.06 -12.98
C THR A 97 -8.56 24.12 -11.72
N CYS A 98 -8.80 23.24 -10.75
CA CYS A 98 -7.95 23.14 -9.56
C CYS A 98 -6.51 22.77 -9.94
N TYR A 99 -6.32 21.79 -10.82
CA TYR A 99 -4.99 21.41 -11.32
C TYR A 99 -4.22 22.62 -11.85
N ASP A 100 -4.82 23.41 -12.73
CA ASP A 100 -4.20 24.61 -13.30
C ASP A 100 -3.85 25.66 -12.23
N ILE A 101 -4.72 25.88 -11.25
CA ILE A 101 -4.44 26.78 -10.11
C ILE A 101 -3.21 26.30 -9.34
N LYS A 102 -3.11 24.99 -9.07
CA LYS A 102 -1.96 24.42 -8.36
C LYS A 102 -0.67 24.54 -9.16
N ILE A 103 -0.70 24.22 -10.46
CA ILE A 103 0.45 24.36 -11.34
C ILE A 103 0.88 25.83 -11.47
N ALA A 104 -0.04 26.77 -11.59
CA ALA A 104 0.30 28.20 -11.64
C ALA A 104 1.02 28.68 -10.37
N LYS A 105 0.69 28.09 -9.21
CA LYS A 105 1.30 28.43 -7.92
C LYS A 105 2.63 27.72 -7.64
N GLU A 106 2.70 26.43 -7.92
CA GLU A 106 3.85 25.57 -7.55
C GLU A 106 4.82 25.30 -8.72
N GLY A 107 4.37 25.57 -9.94
CA GLY A 107 5.03 25.12 -11.16
C GLY A 107 4.91 23.60 -11.37
N THR A 108 5.45 23.14 -12.50
CA THR A 108 5.69 21.72 -12.76
C THR A 108 7.11 21.37 -12.33
N SER A 109 7.27 20.43 -11.41
CA SER A 109 8.56 19.85 -11.08
C SER A 109 8.48 18.32 -11.19
N PRO A 110 9.47 17.67 -11.79
CA PRO A 110 9.51 16.22 -11.82
C PRO A 110 9.59 15.68 -10.38
N SER A 111 8.83 14.63 -10.13
CA SER A 111 8.92 13.81 -8.92
C SER A 111 10.34 13.29 -8.72
N GLY A 112 10.66 12.86 -7.49
CA GLY A 112 11.96 12.26 -7.20
C GLY A 112 12.28 11.06 -8.11
N SER A 113 11.28 10.22 -8.40
CA SER A 113 11.41 9.10 -9.33
C SER A 113 11.66 9.55 -10.77
N GLU A 114 10.98 10.60 -11.24
CA GLU A 114 11.21 11.11 -12.59
C GLU A 114 12.62 11.68 -12.74
N LYS A 115 13.11 12.43 -11.75
CA LYS A 115 14.49 12.94 -11.75
C LYS A 115 15.51 11.80 -11.85
N VAL A 116 15.35 10.75 -11.05
CA VAL A 116 16.22 9.56 -11.10
C VAL A 116 16.10 8.84 -12.44
N ASN A 117 14.89 8.74 -13.01
CA ASN A 117 14.65 8.07 -14.28
C ASN A 117 15.23 8.86 -15.47
N MET A 118 15.25 10.19 -15.41
CA MET A 118 15.88 11.03 -16.44
C MET A 118 17.38 10.75 -16.59
N GLU A 119 18.05 10.29 -15.53
CA GLU A 119 19.46 9.88 -15.57
C GLU A 119 19.60 8.39 -15.89
N ASN A 120 18.87 7.52 -15.18
CA ASN A 120 19.04 6.07 -15.28
C ASN A 120 18.53 5.49 -16.60
N LEU A 121 17.41 5.96 -17.15
CA LEU A 121 16.82 5.36 -18.35
C LEU A 121 17.72 5.55 -19.58
N PRO A 122 18.28 6.74 -19.88
CA PRO A 122 19.23 6.90 -20.97
C PRO A 122 20.49 6.04 -20.80
N GLU A 123 21.01 5.92 -19.57
CA GLU A 123 22.16 5.06 -19.24
C GLU A 123 21.86 3.60 -19.62
N ILE A 124 20.74 3.06 -19.15
CA ILE A 124 20.31 1.68 -19.41
C ILE A 124 20.09 1.45 -20.91
N ILE A 125 19.35 2.32 -21.59
CA ILE A 125 19.06 2.18 -23.02
C ILE A 125 20.36 2.21 -23.85
N SER A 126 21.28 3.12 -23.51
CA SER A 126 22.59 3.21 -24.18
C SER A 126 23.41 1.93 -23.97
N ALA A 127 23.45 1.42 -22.73
CA ALA A 127 24.15 0.18 -22.40
C ALA A 127 23.55 -1.04 -23.12
N VAL A 128 22.22 -1.18 -23.16
CA VAL A 128 21.55 -2.27 -23.91
C VAL A 128 21.93 -2.23 -25.38
N LYS A 129 21.87 -1.04 -26.01
CA LYS A 129 22.22 -0.86 -27.44
C LYS A 129 23.70 -1.18 -27.71
N LYS A 130 24.60 -0.82 -26.78
CA LYS A 130 26.04 -1.05 -26.91
C LYS A 130 26.42 -2.52 -26.71
N GLU A 131 25.85 -3.17 -25.71
CA GLU A 131 26.23 -4.53 -25.29
C GLU A 131 25.45 -5.63 -26.02
N GLY A 132 24.31 -5.29 -26.64
CA GLY A 132 23.43 -6.27 -27.28
C GLY A 132 22.72 -7.19 -26.28
N LYS A 133 22.60 -6.77 -25.01
CA LYS A 133 21.94 -7.53 -23.93
C LYS A 133 20.81 -6.70 -23.36
N ALA A 134 19.67 -7.33 -23.04
CA ALA A 134 18.53 -6.63 -22.46
C ALA A 134 18.73 -6.19 -21.00
N ILE A 135 19.59 -6.89 -20.24
CA ILE A 135 19.86 -6.66 -18.83
C ILE A 135 21.30 -6.14 -18.67
N VAL A 136 21.45 -4.94 -18.12
CA VAL A 136 22.71 -4.16 -18.07
C VAL A 136 22.75 -3.26 -16.83
N ALA A 137 23.81 -2.46 -16.71
CA ALA A 137 23.98 -1.44 -15.66
C ALA A 137 23.77 -1.97 -14.22
N PRO A 138 24.57 -2.96 -13.78
CA PRO A 138 24.46 -3.52 -12.43
C PRO A 138 24.76 -2.45 -11.37
N LYS A 139 23.88 -2.33 -10.37
CA LYS A 139 24.05 -1.48 -9.19
C LYS A 139 23.90 -2.33 -7.93
N ARG A 140 24.98 -2.44 -7.13
CA ARG A 140 24.96 -3.13 -5.83
C ARG A 140 24.25 -2.25 -4.81
N MET A 141 23.20 -2.77 -4.20
CA MET A 141 22.39 -2.07 -3.21
C MET A 141 22.49 -2.78 -1.86
N ARG A 142 22.52 -2.00 -0.78
CA ARG A 142 22.26 -2.45 0.58
C ARG A 142 21.00 -1.75 1.05
N VAL A 143 20.01 -2.54 1.49
CA VAL A 143 18.71 -2.04 1.93
C VAL A 143 18.50 -2.47 3.37
N THR A 144 18.06 -1.53 4.20
CA THR A 144 17.54 -1.80 5.54
C THR A 144 16.07 -1.43 5.57
N TYR A 145 15.20 -2.42 5.77
CA TYR A 145 13.79 -2.17 6.04
C TYR A 145 13.57 -2.12 7.54
N THR A 146 12.76 -1.13 7.96
CA THR A 146 12.33 -0.98 9.35
C THR A 146 10.83 -0.82 9.37
N LEU A 147 10.17 -1.60 10.22
CA LEU A 147 8.75 -1.49 10.53
C LEU A 147 8.60 -1.21 12.01
N THR A 148 7.91 -0.12 12.33
CA THR A 148 7.57 0.25 13.71
C THR A 148 6.08 0.08 13.91
N VAL A 149 5.71 -0.77 14.87
CA VAL A 149 4.34 -0.84 15.38
C VAL A 149 4.21 0.19 16.49
N ASP A 150 3.23 1.07 16.35
CA ASP A 150 2.97 2.15 17.30
C ASP A 150 2.80 1.63 18.74
N THR A 151 3.26 2.44 19.69
CA THR A 151 3.16 2.15 21.12
C THR A 151 1.73 1.78 21.50
N ASN A 152 1.57 0.66 22.21
CA ASN A 152 0.29 0.13 22.69
C ASN A 152 -0.75 -0.20 21.60
N ALA A 153 -0.39 -0.21 20.31
CA ALA A 153 -1.29 -0.65 19.24
C ALA A 153 -1.66 -2.15 19.35
N VAL A 154 -0.79 -2.93 20.00
CA VAL A 154 -1.02 -4.34 20.33
C VAL A 154 -0.94 -4.50 21.85
N PRO A 155 -1.88 -5.22 22.50
CA PRO A 155 -1.86 -5.40 23.95
C PRO A 155 -0.54 -6.02 24.44
N ALA A 156 -0.05 -5.51 25.57
CA ALA A 156 1.18 -5.99 26.17
C ALA A 156 1.17 -7.51 26.39
N GLY A 157 2.32 -8.14 26.14
CA GLY A 157 2.49 -9.58 26.25
C GLY A 157 1.97 -10.38 25.06
N LYS A 158 1.29 -9.79 24.08
CA LYS A 158 0.91 -10.48 22.83
C LYS A 158 2.09 -10.58 21.88
N ILE A 159 2.09 -11.62 21.04
CA ILE A 159 3.07 -11.79 19.98
C ILE A 159 2.62 -11.03 18.74
N ILE A 160 3.50 -10.20 18.21
CA ILE A 160 3.39 -9.57 16.90
C ILE A 160 4.16 -10.44 15.92
N ARG A 161 3.48 -10.79 14.84
CA ARG A 161 4.03 -11.55 13.72
C ARG A 161 4.27 -10.60 12.57
N CYS A 162 5.51 -10.53 12.09
CA CYS A 162 5.92 -9.57 11.08
C CYS A 162 6.47 -10.31 9.85
N TRP A 163 6.02 -9.91 8.67
CA TRP A 163 6.58 -10.33 7.39
C TRP A 163 7.14 -9.10 6.70
N LEU A 164 8.47 -9.05 6.53
CA LEU A 164 9.13 -7.99 5.78
C LEU A 164 9.47 -8.46 4.35
N PRO A 165 9.39 -7.59 3.33
CA PRO A 165 9.67 -7.97 1.95
C PRO A 165 11.15 -8.31 1.73
N TYR A 166 11.41 -9.50 1.20
CA TYR A 166 12.77 -9.97 0.91
C TYR A 166 12.97 -10.16 -0.61
N PRO A 167 14.12 -9.79 -1.20
CA PRO A 167 14.33 -9.89 -2.64
C PRO A 167 14.20 -11.34 -3.14
N ARG A 168 13.42 -11.53 -4.21
CA ARG A 168 13.37 -12.78 -4.97
C ARG A 168 14.75 -13.12 -5.55
N GLN A 169 15.12 -14.40 -5.56
CA GLN A 169 16.44 -14.85 -6.03
C GLN A 169 16.42 -15.44 -7.44
N ASP A 170 15.23 -15.60 -8.02
CA ASP A 170 14.95 -16.23 -9.31
C ASP A 170 14.55 -15.21 -10.38
N GLN A 171 15.03 -13.97 -10.26
CA GLN A 171 14.76 -12.89 -11.19
C GLN A 171 16.05 -12.48 -11.92
N ALA A 172 16.07 -12.56 -13.24
CA ALA A 172 17.29 -12.33 -14.02
C ALA A 172 17.93 -10.95 -13.79
N ARG A 173 17.10 -9.91 -13.60
CA ARG A 173 17.53 -8.54 -13.31
C ARG A 173 17.96 -8.29 -11.85
N GLN A 174 17.76 -9.25 -10.95
CA GLN A 174 18.05 -9.12 -9.53
C GLN A 174 18.90 -10.29 -9.05
N GLN A 175 20.17 -10.03 -8.81
CA GLN A 175 21.17 -11.07 -8.58
C GLN A 175 21.88 -10.87 -7.24
N ASP A 176 22.72 -11.84 -6.86
CA ASP A 176 23.64 -11.76 -5.72
C ASP A 176 22.96 -11.37 -4.40
N VAL A 177 21.72 -11.83 -4.21
CA VAL A 177 20.94 -11.54 -3.00
C VAL A 177 21.67 -12.12 -1.79
N LYS A 178 21.93 -11.27 -0.79
CA LYS A 178 22.67 -11.63 0.42
C LYS A 178 21.96 -11.05 1.63
N PHE A 179 21.50 -11.91 2.51
CA PHE A 179 21.03 -11.50 3.83
C PHE A 179 22.19 -11.02 4.71
N ILE A 180 21.97 -9.94 5.47
CA ILE A 180 22.98 -9.35 6.36
C ILE A 180 22.56 -9.50 7.83
N SER A 181 21.34 -9.08 8.18
CA SER A 181 20.87 -9.12 9.57
C SER A 181 19.35 -8.98 9.68
N ALA A 182 18.81 -9.38 10.82
CA ALA A 182 17.44 -9.13 11.25
C ALA A 182 17.44 -8.62 12.70
N SER A 183 16.40 -7.89 13.09
CA SER A 183 16.24 -7.41 14.46
C SER A 183 16.00 -8.54 15.46
N GLU A 184 15.35 -9.62 15.03
CA GLU A 184 15.05 -10.78 15.87
C GLU A 184 15.97 -11.96 15.50
N PRO A 185 16.47 -12.70 16.50
CA PRO A 185 17.40 -13.82 16.26
C PRO A 185 16.71 -15.05 15.65
N GLN A 186 15.40 -15.17 15.83
CA GLN A 186 14.58 -16.22 15.23
C GLN A 186 13.78 -15.62 14.08
N TYR A 187 14.06 -16.13 12.87
CA TYR A 187 13.38 -15.71 11.66
C TYR A 187 13.25 -16.87 10.67
N THR A 188 12.38 -16.72 9.69
CA THR A 188 12.15 -17.73 8.66
C THR A 188 11.90 -17.07 7.32
N PHE A 189 12.64 -17.45 6.28
CA PHE A 189 12.33 -17.03 4.92
C PHE A 189 11.16 -17.82 4.37
N SER A 190 10.30 -17.18 3.59
CA SER A 190 9.29 -17.86 2.79
C SER A 190 9.92 -18.88 1.84
N SER A 191 9.20 -19.97 1.53
CA SER A 191 9.60 -20.91 0.48
C SER A 191 9.84 -20.18 -0.85
N PRO A 192 10.85 -20.57 -1.66
CA PRO A 192 11.05 -20.05 -3.02
C PRO A 192 9.85 -20.27 -3.95
N GLU A 193 8.99 -21.24 -3.65
CA GLU A 193 7.77 -21.52 -4.43
C GLU A 193 6.66 -20.49 -4.19
N CYS A 194 6.74 -19.70 -3.10
CA CYS A 194 5.80 -18.64 -2.84
C CYS A 194 5.96 -17.50 -3.85
N ARG A 195 4.83 -16.96 -4.34
CA ARG A 195 4.84 -15.77 -5.23
C ARG A 195 5.45 -14.54 -4.57
N HIS A 196 5.33 -14.42 -3.25
CA HIS A 196 5.96 -13.35 -2.46
C HIS A 196 7.12 -13.92 -1.65
N SER A 197 8.26 -13.23 -1.71
CA SER A 197 9.45 -13.53 -0.92
C SER A 197 9.49 -12.62 0.31
N THR A 198 9.56 -13.19 1.50
CA THR A 198 9.48 -12.45 2.77
C THR A 198 10.36 -13.05 3.86
N LEU A 199 10.82 -12.21 4.78
CA LEU A 199 11.38 -12.61 6.06
C LEU A 199 10.31 -12.54 7.15
N TYR A 200 10.03 -13.66 7.81
CA TYR A 200 9.15 -13.76 8.96
C TYR A 200 9.89 -13.59 10.28
N MET A 201 9.34 -12.80 11.21
CA MET A 201 9.83 -12.61 12.58
C MET A 201 8.68 -12.55 13.59
N GLU A 202 8.96 -12.88 14.84
CA GLU A 202 8.03 -12.71 15.96
C GLU A 202 8.67 -11.86 17.07
N LYS A 203 7.88 -10.97 17.67
CA LYS A 203 8.31 -10.17 18.83
C LYS A 203 7.15 -9.92 19.78
N ARG A 204 7.41 -9.90 21.08
CA ARG A 204 6.37 -9.63 22.09
C ARG A 204 6.17 -8.13 22.25
N ALA A 205 4.92 -7.66 22.23
CA ALA A 205 4.57 -6.28 22.51
C ALA A 205 4.84 -5.95 24.00
N VAL A 206 5.45 -4.80 24.25
CA VAL A 206 5.78 -4.30 25.59
C VAL A 206 4.95 -3.04 25.87
N GLU A 207 4.39 -2.95 27.07
CA GLU A 207 3.60 -1.79 27.47
C GLU A 207 4.45 -0.52 27.45
N GLY A 208 3.93 0.54 26.83
CA GLY A 208 4.61 1.84 26.76
C GLY A 208 5.75 1.93 25.74
N GLU A 209 6.06 0.85 25.01
CA GLU A 209 7.12 0.83 24.00
C GLU A 209 6.57 0.49 22.60
N PRO A 210 7.09 1.12 21.53
CA PRO A 210 6.81 0.69 20.18
C PRO A 210 7.55 -0.62 19.88
N THR A 211 6.94 -1.49 19.07
CA THR A 211 7.60 -2.73 18.65
C THR A 211 8.27 -2.54 17.29
N VAL A 212 9.59 -2.58 17.25
CA VAL A 212 10.37 -2.37 16.02
C VAL A 212 10.90 -3.69 15.49
N PHE A 213 10.69 -3.91 14.19
CA PHE A 213 11.29 -4.97 13.38
C PHE A 213 12.20 -4.36 12.32
N SER A 214 13.30 -5.03 12.00
CA SER A 214 14.12 -4.65 10.86
C SER A 214 14.80 -5.84 10.20
N GLU A 215 15.14 -5.67 8.93
CA GLU A 215 16.04 -6.55 8.21
C GLU A 215 17.01 -5.73 7.37
N THR A 216 18.19 -6.28 7.12
CA THR A 216 19.16 -5.72 6.19
C THR A 216 19.61 -6.80 5.23
N PHE A 217 19.65 -6.46 3.95
CA PHE A 217 20.15 -7.32 2.91
C PHE A 217 20.84 -6.51 1.82
N GLU A 218 21.52 -7.22 0.93
CA GLU A 218 22.11 -6.67 -0.26
C GLU A 218 21.66 -7.44 -1.48
N PHE A 219 21.65 -6.78 -2.63
CA PHE A 219 21.43 -7.41 -3.93
C PHE A 219 22.01 -6.54 -5.04
N THR A 220 22.21 -7.13 -6.20
CA THR A 220 22.59 -6.43 -7.43
C THR A 220 21.34 -6.20 -8.26
N ALA A 221 20.92 -4.93 -8.39
CA ALA A 221 19.83 -4.53 -9.26
C ALA A 221 20.39 -4.20 -10.64
N ASN A 222 19.79 -4.74 -11.70
CA ASN A 222 20.16 -4.45 -13.08
C ASN A 222 19.03 -3.69 -13.77
N GLY A 223 19.40 -2.76 -14.64
CA GLY A 223 18.47 -2.16 -15.58
C GLY A 223 18.08 -3.16 -16.66
N GLU A 224 16.82 -3.13 -17.08
CA GLU A 224 16.33 -3.98 -18.15
C GLU A 224 15.52 -3.15 -19.14
N TRP A 225 15.87 -3.25 -20.43
CA TRP A 225 15.14 -2.58 -21.49
C TRP A 225 15.09 -3.44 -22.74
N HIS A 226 13.92 -3.46 -23.38
CA HIS A 226 13.64 -4.17 -24.62
C HIS A 226 13.12 -3.17 -25.65
N ASN A 227 13.63 -3.24 -26.88
CA ASN A 227 13.18 -2.38 -27.97
C ASN A 227 11.91 -2.94 -28.62
N LEU A 228 10.78 -2.88 -27.90
CA LEU A 228 9.49 -3.32 -28.44
C LEU A 228 9.01 -2.34 -29.50
N LYS A 229 8.75 -2.82 -30.72
CA LYS A 229 8.16 -2.01 -31.79
C LYS A 229 6.71 -2.40 -32.02
N PRO A 230 5.81 -1.45 -32.33
CA PRO A 230 4.42 -1.76 -32.60
C PRO A 230 4.21 -2.83 -33.68
N GLU A 231 5.03 -2.83 -34.73
CA GLU A 231 4.96 -3.82 -35.81
C GLU A 231 5.32 -5.26 -35.37
N ASP A 232 6.01 -5.41 -34.23
CA ASP A 232 6.38 -6.72 -33.67
C ASP A 232 5.26 -7.28 -32.77
N VAL A 233 4.25 -6.48 -32.42
CA VAL A 233 3.15 -6.89 -31.54
C VAL A 233 2.19 -7.80 -32.32
N GLN A 234 1.97 -9.01 -31.79
CA GLN A 234 1.07 -10.01 -32.36
C GLN A 234 -0.15 -10.21 -31.47
N PRO A 235 -1.27 -10.73 -32.00
CA PRO A 235 -2.41 -11.15 -31.19
C PRO A 235 -2.00 -12.13 -30.09
N TYR A 236 -2.63 -12.03 -28.93
CA TYR A 236 -2.40 -12.98 -27.83
C TYR A 236 -2.82 -14.40 -28.22
N ASP A 237 -1.98 -15.39 -27.92
CA ASP A 237 -2.39 -16.79 -27.95
C ASP A 237 -3.24 -17.12 -26.72
N THR A 238 -4.55 -17.04 -26.91
CA THR A 238 -5.56 -17.28 -25.87
C THR A 238 -5.67 -18.73 -25.42
N THR A 239 -5.00 -19.66 -26.11
CA THR A 239 -5.04 -21.08 -25.80
C THR A 239 -4.02 -21.49 -24.73
N THR A 240 -2.97 -20.68 -24.55
CA THR A 240 -1.88 -20.95 -23.60
C THR A 240 -2.37 -21.02 -22.16
N ALA A 241 -1.69 -21.83 -21.34
CA ALA A 241 -1.94 -21.88 -19.90
C ALA A 241 -1.69 -20.52 -19.24
N LEU A 242 -0.66 -19.79 -19.69
CA LEU A 242 -0.31 -18.46 -19.20
C LEU A 242 -1.46 -17.47 -19.41
N TYR A 243 -1.99 -17.37 -20.63
CA TYR A 243 -3.11 -16.48 -20.92
C TYR A 243 -4.30 -16.83 -20.02
N LYS A 244 -4.73 -18.09 -20.04
CA LYS A 244 -5.88 -18.55 -19.25
C LYS A 244 -5.72 -18.27 -17.76
N GLU A 245 -4.53 -18.49 -17.20
CA GLU A 245 -4.28 -18.25 -15.78
C GLU A 245 -4.34 -16.77 -15.41
N TYR A 246 -3.71 -15.90 -16.21
CA TYR A 246 -3.53 -14.48 -15.88
C TYR A 246 -4.65 -13.58 -16.40
N THR A 247 -5.55 -14.08 -17.25
CA THR A 247 -6.77 -13.39 -17.68
C THR A 247 -8.06 -13.97 -17.10
N ALA A 248 -7.98 -15.01 -16.25
CA ALA A 248 -9.15 -15.59 -15.61
C ALA A 248 -9.72 -14.72 -14.49
N GLU A 249 -11.03 -14.86 -14.27
CA GLU A 249 -11.68 -14.35 -13.06
C GLU A 249 -11.14 -15.06 -11.83
N ARG A 250 -10.91 -14.31 -10.77
CA ARG A 250 -10.44 -14.81 -9.48
C ARG A 250 -11.33 -14.22 -8.40
N GLU A 251 -12.23 -15.02 -7.86
CA GLU A 251 -13.12 -14.61 -6.77
C GLU A 251 -12.31 -14.02 -5.61
N LYS A 252 -12.78 -12.91 -5.03
CA LYS A 252 -12.08 -12.04 -4.04
C LYS A 252 -10.94 -11.16 -4.58
N HIS A 253 -10.55 -11.30 -5.84
CA HIS A 253 -9.62 -10.38 -6.52
C HIS A 253 -10.33 -9.59 -7.62
N ILE A 254 -10.79 -10.27 -8.68
CA ILE A 254 -11.48 -9.64 -9.80
C ILE A 254 -12.51 -10.60 -10.40
N VAL A 255 -13.73 -10.08 -10.57
CA VAL A 255 -14.84 -10.75 -11.24
C VAL A 255 -15.38 -9.80 -12.32
N PHE A 256 -15.43 -10.27 -13.55
CA PHE A 256 -15.85 -9.52 -14.71
C PHE A 256 -17.37 -9.55 -14.84
N SER A 257 -18.02 -8.70 -14.03
CA SER A 257 -19.47 -8.49 -14.12
C SER A 257 -19.90 -8.11 -15.55
N PRO A 258 -21.15 -8.39 -15.95
CA PRO A 258 -21.65 -8.00 -17.27
C PRO A 258 -21.43 -6.52 -17.60
N ARG A 259 -21.63 -5.64 -16.61
CA ARG A 259 -21.37 -4.20 -16.73
C ARG A 259 -19.89 -3.89 -17.04
N LEU A 260 -18.95 -4.53 -16.34
CA LEU A 260 -17.53 -4.31 -16.60
C LEU A 260 -17.13 -4.76 -18.00
N ARG A 261 -17.66 -5.91 -18.45
CA ARG A 261 -17.43 -6.41 -19.82
C ARG A 261 -17.98 -5.46 -20.87
N GLU A 262 -19.20 -4.94 -20.66
CA GLU A 262 -19.82 -3.97 -21.57
C GLU A 262 -19.02 -2.66 -21.65
N VAL A 263 -18.58 -2.14 -20.49
CA VAL A 263 -17.75 -0.93 -20.45
C VAL A 263 -16.41 -1.15 -21.15
N ALA A 264 -15.74 -2.29 -20.90
CA ALA A 264 -14.50 -2.62 -21.59
C ALA A 264 -14.68 -2.67 -23.11
N ALA A 265 -15.73 -3.36 -23.59
CA ALA A 265 -16.04 -3.45 -25.02
C ALA A 265 -16.34 -2.09 -25.66
N LYS A 266 -17.02 -1.19 -24.94
CA LYS A 266 -17.28 0.18 -25.40
C LYS A 266 -16.01 1.02 -25.50
N LEU A 267 -15.12 0.91 -24.51
CA LEU A 267 -13.88 1.68 -24.45
C LEU A 267 -12.87 1.22 -25.50
N THR A 268 -12.87 -0.06 -25.88
CA THR A 268 -11.97 -0.62 -26.90
C THR A 268 -12.63 -0.77 -28.26
N ALA A 269 -13.77 -0.12 -28.50
CA ALA A 269 -14.48 -0.22 -29.76
C ALA A 269 -13.63 0.38 -30.90
N GLY A 270 -13.24 -0.44 -31.88
CA GLY A 270 -12.42 -0.03 -33.01
C GLY A 270 -10.91 -0.17 -32.80
N GLU A 271 -10.46 -0.57 -31.60
CA GLU A 271 -9.09 -1.00 -31.35
C GLU A 271 -8.94 -2.47 -31.83
N THR A 272 -7.88 -2.76 -32.60
CA THR A 272 -7.53 -4.10 -33.10
C THR A 272 -6.16 -4.53 -32.64
#